data_AF-A0A8T1RUW8-F1
#
_entry.id   AF-A0A8T1RUW8-F1
#
_cell.length_a   1.000
_cell.length_b   1.000
_cell.length_c   1.000
_cell.angle_alpha   90.00
_cell.angle_beta   90.00
_cell.angle_gamma   90.00
#
_symmetry.space_group_name_H-M   'P 1'
#
loop_
_entity.id
_entity.type
_entity.pdbx_description
1 polymer ?
#
loop_
_entity_poly.entity_id
_entity_poly.type
_entity_poly.pdbx_seq_one_letter_code
_entity_poly.pdbx_strand_id
1 'polypeptide(L)'
;MRLSSLDISHIDLLNETWAVWGEMTRAGGYLTSLIRYFPSICLLDAASRPVSWNLLDPFGAMCHGYTLPQHRGCGYNGVLTNMLAKRLQALGYPRYGHVALDNYPIQRLRERQGFQRQPTLCHFILHNAALQRPPTLTPTPAPGTAPCLSPQPATQRTCQAGAKGSQEEEVGESGDQFGPMEQ
;
A
#
# COMPACT_ATOMS: atom_id res chain seq x y z
N MET A 1 -1.67 10.46 27.23
CA MET A 1 -0.88 10.18 26.02
C MET A 1 0.53 9.80 26.46
N ARG A 2 1.09 8.72 25.92
CA ARG A 2 2.44 8.22 26.28
C ARG A 2 3.28 7.98 25.04
N LEU A 3 4.55 8.38 25.06
CA LEU A 3 5.49 8.09 23.99
C LEU A 3 6.02 6.65 24.09
N SER A 4 6.12 5.95 22.97
CA SER A 4 6.66 4.59 22.88
C SER A 4 7.27 4.32 21.50
N SER A 5 7.76 3.11 21.28
CA SER A 5 7.99 2.54 19.94
C SER A 5 6.80 1.69 19.50
N LEU A 6 6.69 1.45 18.19
CA LEU A 6 5.71 0.51 17.65
C LEU A 6 6.05 -0.91 18.08
N ASP A 7 5.03 -1.72 18.23
CA ASP A 7 5.11 -3.14 18.58
C ASP A 7 4.30 -3.93 17.55
N ILE A 8 4.60 -5.23 17.42
CA ILE A 8 3.92 -6.12 16.47
C ILE A 8 2.41 -6.18 16.77
N SER A 9 1.98 -6.05 18.03
CA SER A 9 0.57 -5.99 18.40
C SER A 9 -0.19 -4.82 17.76
N HIS A 10 0.50 -3.80 17.26
CA HIS A 10 -0.11 -2.65 16.57
C HIS A 10 -0.31 -2.86 15.05
N ILE A 11 0.11 -4.01 14.51
CA ILE A 11 0.19 -4.23 13.06
C ILE A 11 -1.17 -4.13 12.36
N ASP A 12 -2.23 -4.58 13.00
CA ASP A 12 -3.57 -4.58 12.41
C ASP A 12 -4.06 -3.17 12.12
N LEU A 13 -3.86 -2.25 13.07
CA LEU A 13 -4.17 -0.82 12.90
C LEU A 13 -3.36 -0.20 11.76
N LEU A 14 -2.07 -0.51 11.68
CA LEU A 14 -1.20 0.00 10.61
C LEU A 14 -1.64 -0.54 9.24
N ASN A 15 -2.02 -1.82 9.16
CA ASN A 15 -2.52 -2.44 7.92
C ASN A 15 -3.85 -1.84 7.46
N GLU A 16 -4.76 -1.50 8.38
CA GLU A 16 -6.04 -0.86 8.06
C GLU A 16 -5.84 0.57 7.54
N THR A 17 -5.00 1.35 8.23
CA THR A 17 -4.71 2.75 7.83
C THR A 17 -3.89 2.85 6.55
N TRP A 18 -3.18 1.77 6.19
CA TRP A 18 -2.35 1.70 4.99
C TRP A 18 -3.08 1.18 3.74
N ALA A 19 -4.32 0.71 3.84
CA ALA A 19 -5.10 0.20 2.70
C ALA A 19 -5.21 1.18 1.51
N VAL A 20 -4.98 2.47 1.76
CA VAL A 20 -4.95 3.54 0.76
C VAL A 20 -3.77 3.42 -0.23
N TRP A 21 -2.69 2.70 0.11
CA TRP A 21 -1.46 2.60 -0.70
C TRP A 21 -1.24 1.21 -1.34
N GLY A 22 -2.22 0.31 -1.24
CA GLY A 22 -2.27 -0.95 -2.00
C GLY A 22 -2.31 -2.24 -1.19
N GLU A 23 -2.91 -3.27 -1.78
CA GLU A 23 -3.19 -4.59 -1.18
C GLU A 23 -1.92 -5.43 -0.95
N MET A 24 -0.88 -5.19 -1.75
CA MET A 24 0.40 -5.92 -1.75
C MET A 24 1.14 -5.84 -0.40
N THR A 25 1.10 -4.67 0.24
CA THR A 25 1.77 -4.43 1.52
C THR A 25 1.11 -5.17 2.68
N ARG A 26 -0.16 -5.55 2.55
CA ARG A 26 -0.93 -6.28 3.57
C ARG A 26 -0.62 -7.78 3.56
N ALA A 27 -0.27 -8.35 2.40
CA ALA A 27 0.02 -9.78 2.25
C ALA A 27 1.48 -10.15 2.58
N GLY A 28 2.43 -9.22 2.48
CA GLY A 28 3.86 -9.52 2.45
C GLY A 28 4.64 -9.44 3.78
N GLY A 29 3.98 -9.22 4.93
CA GLY A 29 4.68 -9.06 6.22
C GLY A 29 5.67 -7.88 6.27
N TYR A 30 5.56 -6.95 5.33
CA TYR A 30 6.48 -5.84 5.14
C TYR A 30 6.47 -4.93 6.38
N LEU A 31 5.29 -4.46 6.79
CA LEU A 31 5.15 -3.62 7.98
C LEU A 31 5.63 -4.32 9.26
N THR A 32 5.36 -5.63 9.40
CA THR A 32 5.89 -6.44 10.52
C THR A 32 7.42 -6.41 10.55
N SER A 33 8.06 -6.54 9.38
CA SER A 33 9.52 -6.48 9.26
C SER A 33 10.05 -5.09 9.61
N LEU A 34 9.36 -4.03 9.18
CA LEU A 34 9.75 -2.66 9.54
C LEU A 34 9.72 -2.44 11.05
N ILE A 35 8.62 -2.84 11.70
CA ILE A 35 8.45 -2.67 13.15
C ILE A 35 9.49 -3.47 13.94
N ARG A 36 9.86 -4.67 13.48
CA ARG A 36 10.81 -5.55 14.17
C ARG A 36 12.25 -5.05 14.08
N TYR A 37 12.68 -4.56 12.92
CA TYR A 37 14.09 -4.35 12.64
C TYR A 37 14.50 -2.89 12.57
N PHE A 38 13.55 -1.97 12.39
CA PHE A 38 13.87 -0.56 12.17
C PHE A 38 13.34 0.33 13.30
N PRO A 39 14.05 1.44 13.60
CA PRO A 39 13.60 2.38 14.60
C PRO A 39 12.20 2.91 14.30
N SER A 40 11.37 2.98 15.34
CA SER A 40 10.02 3.53 15.27
C SER A 40 9.70 4.37 16.50
N ILE A 41 8.71 5.24 16.35
CA ILE A 41 8.14 6.06 17.42
C ILE A 41 6.62 6.12 17.27
N CYS A 42 5.90 6.08 18.38
CA CYS A 42 4.46 6.28 18.41
C CYS A 42 4.01 7.01 19.67
N LEU A 43 2.86 7.67 19.56
CA LEU A 43 2.10 8.21 20.68
C LEU A 43 0.92 7.28 20.95
N LEU A 44 0.80 6.83 22.19
CA LEU A 44 -0.25 5.93 22.65
C LEU A 44 -1.33 6.68 23.44
N ASP A 45 -2.59 6.29 23.24
CA ASP A 45 -3.73 6.74 24.04
C ASP A 45 -3.77 6.06 25.44
N ALA A 46 -4.81 6.35 26.22
CA ALA A 46 -4.99 5.74 27.54
C ALA A 46 -5.24 4.22 27.47
N ALA A 47 -5.74 3.71 26.33
CA ALA A 47 -5.95 2.29 26.06
C ALA A 47 -4.70 1.62 25.43
N SER A 48 -3.54 2.30 25.45
CA SER A 48 -2.29 1.83 24.83
C SER A 48 -2.37 1.62 23.32
N ARG A 49 -3.30 2.27 22.62
CA ARG A 49 -3.39 2.20 21.16
C ARG A 49 -2.64 3.36 20.51
N PRO A 50 -1.87 3.12 19.43
CA PRO A 50 -1.22 4.20 18.70
C PRO A 50 -2.21 5.18 18.06
N VAL A 51 -2.02 6.47 18.32
CA VAL A 51 -2.81 7.55 17.70
C VAL A 51 -2.03 8.32 16.64
N SER A 52 -0.69 8.28 16.72
CA SER A 52 0.24 8.90 15.79
C SER A 52 1.55 8.13 15.81
N TRP A 53 2.20 7.93 14.67
CA TRP A 53 3.44 7.16 14.58
C TRP A 53 4.30 7.57 13.38
N ASN A 54 5.57 7.13 13.40
CA ASN A 54 6.53 7.22 12.32
C ASN A 54 7.60 6.13 12.49
N LEU A 55 8.12 5.58 11.40
CA LEU A 55 9.10 4.49 11.40
C LEU A 55 10.06 4.63 10.22
N LEU A 56 11.09 3.78 10.18
CA LEU A 56 12.07 3.76 9.10
C LEU A 56 11.80 2.62 8.11
N ASP A 57 12.13 2.88 6.86
CA ASP A 57 12.21 1.86 5.82
C ASP A 57 13.63 1.25 5.76
N PRO A 58 13.86 0.20 4.94
CA PRO A 58 15.16 -0.44 4.81
C PRO A 58 16.29 0.45 4.27
N PHE A 59 15.95 1.60 3.68
CA PHE A 59 16.93 2.58 3.21
C PHE A 59 17.30 3.59 4.31
N GLY A 60 16.63 3.55 5.46
CA GLY A 60 16.83 4.48 6.56
C GLY A 60 16.00 5.75 6.43
N ALA A 61 15.03 5.80 5.51
CA ALA A 61 14.16 6.94 5.35
C ALA A 61 13.00 6.87 6.35
N MET A 62 12.65 8.01 6.94
CA MET A 62 11.38 8.12 7.67
C MET A 62 10.22 7.93 6.71
N CYS A 63 9.35 6.99 7.03
CA CYS A 63 8.28 6.51 6.17
C CYS A 63 7.04 6.15 7.00
N HIS A 64 5.93 5.89 6.30
CA HIS A 64 4.67 5.41 6.89
C HIS A 64 4.18 6.20 8.12
N GLY A 65 4.52 7.50 8.18
CA GLY A 65 4.09 8.37 9.26
C GLY A 65 2.61 8.71 9.13
N TYR A 66 1.83 8.43 10.16
CA TYR A 66 0.39 8.66 10.14
C TYR A 66 -0.12 9.23 11.46
N THR A 67 -1.29 9.88 11.41
CA THR A 67 -2.02 10.35 12.59
C THR A 67 -3.49 10.11 12.33
N LEU A 68 -4.14 9.43 13.27
CA LEU A 68 -5.56 9.11 13.18
C LEU A 68 -6.37 10.41 12.96
N PRO A 69 -7.42 10.38 12.12
CA PRO A 69 -8.19 11.59 11.75
C PRO A 69 -8.63 12.42 12.95
N GLN A 70 -9.08 11.78 14.03
CA GLN A 70 -9.59 12.41 15.26
C GLN A 70 -8.50 13.16 16.05
N HIS A 71 -7.22 12.90 15.74
CA HIS A 71 -6.05 13.46 16.42
C HIS A 71 -5.22 14.38 15.51
N ARG A 72 -5.73 14.71 14.32
CA ARG A 72 -5.08 15.65 13.40
C ARG A 72 -5.23 17.09 13.90
N GLY A 73 -4.36 17.99 13.44
CA GLY A 73 -4.33 19.38 13.90
C GLY A 73 -3.66 19.60 15.26
N CYS A 74 -3.39 18.56 16.04
CA CYS A 74 -2.77 18.67 17.37
C CYS A 74 -1.23 18.72 17.37
N GLY A 75 -0.59 18.77 16.20
CA GLY A 75 0.88 18.85 16.08
C GLY A 75 1.66 17.56 16.38
N TYR A 76 0.99 16.43 16.68
CA TYR A 76 1.64 15.17 17.06
C TYR A 76 2.67 14.67 16.03
N ASN A 77 2.32 14.70 14.74
CA ASN A 77 3.23 14.26 13.69
C ASN A 77 4.54 15.07 13.68
N GLY A 78 4.45 16.38 13.89
CA GLY A 78 5.61 17.26 13.94
C GLY A 78 6.51 16.93 15.12
N VAL A 79 5.93 16.76 16.31
CA VAL A 79 6.68 16.37 17.52
C VAL A 79 7.36 15.01 17.31
N LEU A 80 6.62 13.99 16.89
CA LEU A 80 7.16 12.64 16.66
C LEU A 80 8.29 12.64 15.62
N THR A 81 8.14 13.40 14.55
CA THR A 81 9.19 13.58 13.55
C THR A 81 10.47 14.12 14.17
N ASN A 82 10.39 15.20 14.95
CA ASN A 82 11.57 15.82 15.55
C ASN A 82 12.24 14.89 16.56
N MET A 83 11.45 14.14 17.33
CA MET A 83 11.98 13.16 18.28
C MET A 83 12.66 11.99 17.56
N LEU A 84 12.03 11.43 16.53
CA LEU A 84 12.62 10.37 15.72
C LEU A 84 13.90 10.85 15.06
N ALA A 85 13.89 12.03 14.43
CA ALA A 85 15.07 12.65 13.84
C ALA A 85 16.26 12.76 14.80
N LYS A 86 16.03 13.21 16.04
CA LYS A 86 17.09 13.27 17.08
C LYS A 86 17.60 11.89 17.45
N ARG A 87 16.71 10.90 17.59
CA ARG A 87 17.08 9.51 17.85
C ARG A 87 17.92 8.93 16.71
N LEU A 88 17.54 9.18 15.46
CA LEU A 88 18.28 8.75 14.28
C LEU A 88 19.68 9.36 14.23
N GLN A 89 19.78 10.66 14.48
CA GLN A 89 21.07 11.33 14.54
C GLN A 89 22.00 10.70 15.59
N ALA A 90 21.48 10.39 16.77
CA ALA A 90 22.26 9.72 17.83
C ALA A 90 22.71 8.30 17.45
N LEU A 91 21.96 7.63 16.58
CA LEU A 91 22.28 6.30 16.05
C LEU A 91 23.15 6.34 14.77
N GLY A 92 23.53 7.53 14.29
CA GLY A 92 24.32 7.69 13.06
C GLY A 92 23.50 7.56 11.76
N TYR A 93 22.18 7.57 11.82
CA TYR A 93 21.32 7.54 10.64
C TYR A 93 21.14 8.93 10.02
N PRO A 94 21.03 9.01 8.68
CA PRO A 94 20.65 10.25 8.01
C PRO A 94 19.21 10.65 8.36
N ARG A 95 18.96 11.96 8.45
CA ARG A 95 17.64 12.52 8.73
C ARG A 95 16.95 12.92 7.43
N TYR A 96 16.23 11.98 6.83
CA TYR A 96 15.46 12.22 5.62
C TYR A 96 14.20 11.34 5.58
N GLY A 97 13.34 11.56 4.59
CA GLY A 97 12.09 10.81 4.45
C GLY A 97 11.34 11.19 3.19
N HIS A 98 10.28 10.45 2.91
CA HIS A 98 9.46 10.66 1.71
C HIS A 98 8.11 11.28 2.08
N VAL A 99 7.63 12.13 1.18
CA VAL A 99 6.33 12.78 1.27
C VAL A 99 5.69 12.73 -0.11
N ALA A 100 4.43 12.32 -0.16
CA ALA A 100 3.65 12.33 -1.39
C ALA A 100 3.55 13.75 -1.98
N LEU A 101 3.61 13.85 -3.31
CA LEU A 101 3.67 15.13 -4.03
C LEU A 101 2.40 15.97 -3.86
N ASP A 102 1.26 15.34 -3.60
CA ASP A 102 -0.04 15.94 -3.36
C ASP A 102 -0.31 16.27 -1.88
N ASN A 103 0.53 15.79 -0.95
CA ASN A 103 0.37 16.04 0.48
C ASN A 103 1.00 17.38 0.89
N TYR A 104 0.45 18.49 0.39
CA TYR A 104 0.93 19.85 0.69
C TYR A 104 1.00 20.18 2.19
N PRO A 105 0.04 19.75 3.05
CA PRO A 105 0.13 20.03 4.48
C PRO A 105 1.39 19.44 5.13
N ILE A 106 1.74 18.18 4.82
CA ILE A 106 2.93 17.58 5.39
C ILE A 106 4.20 18.19 4.78
N GLN A 107 4.22 18.54 3.49
CA GLN A 107 5.35 19.25 2.86
C GLN A 107 5.67 20.57 3.60
N ARG A 108 4.64 21.41 3.83
CA ARG A 108 4.81 22.65 4.59
C ARG A 108 5.30 22.41 6.02
N LEU A 109 4.81 21.37 6.68
CA LEU A 109 5.29 21.01 8.02
C LEU A 109 6.77 20.62 8.00
N ARG A 110 7.20 19.79 7.04
CA ARG A 110 8.62 19.40 6.89
C ARG A 110 9.51 20.62 6.68
N GLU A 111 9.12 21.53 5.79
CA GLU A 111 9.87 22.76 5.51
C GLU A 111 10.02 23.63 6.77
N ARG A 112 8.95 23.82 7.55
CA ARG A 112 8.99 24.53 8.84
C ARG A 112 9.92 23.85 9.87
N GLN A 113 10.15 22.55 9.74
CA GLN A 113 11.07 21.77 10.57
C GLN A 113 12.50 21.76 10.04
N GLY A 114 12.80 22.56 9.00
CA GLY A 114 14.13 22.68 8.41
C GLY A 114 14.51 21.52 7.49
N PHE A 115 13.54 20.71 7.03
CA PHE A 115 13.79 19.79 5.93
C PHE A 115 13.79 20.56 4.61
N GLN A 116 14.70 20.18 3.72
CA GLN A 116 14.80 20.75 2.38
C GLN A 116 14.47 19.68 1.35
N ARG A 117 13.69 20.07 0.33
CA ARG A 117 13.43 19.20 -0.82
C ARG A 117 14.75 18.96 -1.53
N GLN A 118 15.02 17.70 -1.88
CA GLN A 118 16.19 17.33 -2.67
C GLN A 118 15.76 17.26 -4.14
N PRO A 119 16.16 18.21 -5.00
CA PRO A 119 15.69 18.26 -6.39
C PRO A 119 16.28 17.17 -7.27
N THR A 120 17.38 16.53 -6.85
CA THR A 120 18.14 15.57 -7.65
C THR A 120 17.87 14.11 -7.29
N LEU A 121 17.06 13.84 -6.24
CA LEU A 121 16.74 12.47 -5.80
C LEU A 121 15.25 12.19 -5.99
N CYS A 122 14.94 11.32 -6.94
CA CYS A 122 13.60 10.80 -7.17
C CYS A 122 13.62 9.28 -6.97
N HIS A 123 12.71 8.75 -6.14
CA HIS A 123 12.50 7.31 -5.99
C HIS A 123 11.31 6.88 -6.83
N PHE A 124 11.56 6.03 -7.83
CA PHE A 124 10.51 5.33 -8.56
C PHE A 124 10.31 3.96 -7.95
N ILE A 125 9.13 3.71 -7.40
CA ILE A 125 8.73 2.38 -6.95
C ILE A 125 8.09 1.67 -8.14
N LEU A 126 8.85 0.81 -8.81
CA LEU A 126 8.34 -0.01 -9.91
C LEU A 126 7.69 -1.27 -9.36
N HIS A 127 6.37 -1.31 -9.40
CA HIS A 127 5.62 -2.50 -9.01
C HIS A 127 5.54 -3.48 -10.19
N ASN A 128 6.37 -4.52 -10.18
CA ASN A 128 6.31 -5.58 -11.19
C ASN A 128 5.32 -6.68 -10.77
N ALA A 129 4.08 -6.59 -11.26
CA ALA A 129 3.05 -7.59 -11.01
C ALA A 129 3.38 -8.97 -11.63
N ALA A 130 4.29 -9.07 -12.60
CA ALA A 130 4.64 -10.35 -13.23
C ALA A 130 5.46 -11.27 -12.30
N LEU A 131 6.21 -10.71 -11.35
CA LEU A 131 6.92 -11.48 -10.31
C LEU A 131 5.98 -12.13 -9.28
N GLN A 132 4.69 -11.78 -9.32
CA GLN A 132 3.68 -12.29 -8.38
C GLN A 132 3.00 -13.56 -8.88
N ARG A 133 3.22 -13.93 -10.16
CA ARG A 133 2.81 -15.25 -10.63
C ARG A 133 3.85 -16.28 -10.19
N PRO A 134 3.46 -17.38 -9.54
CA PRO A 134 4.35 -18.51 -9.39
C PRO A 134 4.84 -18.91 -10.80
N PRO A 135 6.13 -19.25 -10.98
CA PRO A 135 6.59 -19.72 -12.27
C PRO A 135 5.74 -20.91 -12.68
N THR A 136 4.98 -20.76 -13.78
CA THR A 136 4.25 -21.87 -14.38
C THR A 136 5.29 -22.84 -14.94
N LEU A 137 5.76 -23.76 -14.10
CA LEU A 137 6.64 -24.88 -14.47
C LEU A 137 5.85 -25.99 -15.18
N THR A 138 4.81 -25.64 -15.93
CA THR A 138 4.14 -26.62 -16.80
C THR A 138 4.88 -26.60 -18.13
N PRO A 139 5.73 -27.60 -18.44
CA PRO A 139 6.29 -27.70 -19.77
C PRO A 139 5.14 -27.79 -20.76
N THR A 140 5.06 -26.83 -21.68
CA THR A 140 4.18 -26.95 -22.85
C THR A 140 4.60 -28.22 -23.59
N PRO A 141 3.73 -29.23 -23.77
CA PRO A 141 4.07 -30.37 -24.59
C PRO A 141 4.35 -29.87 -26.00
N ALA A 142 5.45 -30.32 -26.59
CA ALA A 142 5.86 -29.93 -27.93
C ALA A 142 4.69 -30.15 -28.92
N PRO A 143 4.43 -29.22 -29.85
CA PRO A 143 3.43 -29.42 -30.89
C PRO A 143 3.89 -30.61 -31.73
N GLY A 144 3.17 -31.74 -31.68
CA GLY A 144 3.51 -32.89 -32.51
C GLY A 144 2.97 -34.25 -32.08
N THR A 145 2.49 -34.43 -30.84
CA THR A 145 1.95 -35.74 -30.44
C THR A 145 0.43 -35.73 -30.52
N ALA A 146 -0.10 -35.80 -31.73
CA ALA A 146 -1.51 -36.12 -31.93
C ALA A 146 -1.76 -37.59 -31.54
N PRO A 147 -2.77 -37.91 -30.70
CA PRO A 147 -3.23 -39.28 -30.55
C PRO A 147 -3.95 -39.70 -31.84
N CYS A 148 -3.57 -40.84 -32.42
CA CYS A 148 -4.31 -41.47 -33.51
C CYS A 148 -5.77 -41.72 -33.08
N LEU A 149 -6.69 -40.93 -33.62
CA LEU A 149 -8.13 -41.19 -33.56
C LEU A 149 -8.47 -42.26 -34.62
N SER A 150 -8.82 -43.46 -34.16
CA SER A 150 -9.47 -44.47 -35.00
C SER A 150 -10.90 -44.04 -35.34
N PRO A 151 -11.43 -44.31 -36.55
CA PRO A 151 -12.74 -43.80 -36.97
C PRO A 151 -13.89 -44.59 -36.32
N GLN A 152 -14.89 -43.87 -35.81
CA GLN A 152 -16.20 -44.44 -35.48
C GLN A 152 -17.10 -44.55 -36.73
N PRO A 153 -17.98 -45.55 -36.82
CA PRO A 153 -19.11 -45.50 -37.74
C PRO A 153 -20.34 -44.86 -37.10
N ALA A 154 -20.95 -43.97 -37.89
CA ALA A 154 -22.14 -43.17 -37.58
C ALA A 154 -23.43 -44.01 -37.43
N THR A 155 -24.43 -43.48 -36.72
CA THR A 155 -25.87 -43.50 -37.10
C THR A 155 -26.74 -42.60 -36.20
N GLN A 156 -27.20 -41.49 -36.80
CA GLN A 156 -28.56 -40.87 -36.83
C GLN A 156 -29.32 -40.28 -35.63
N ARG A 157 -29.93 -39.10 -35.96
CA ARG A 157 -31.22 -38.47 -35.52
C ARG A 157 -31.20 -37.70 -34.18
N THR A 158 -31.82 -36.53 -33.98
CA THR A 158 -32.88 -35.79 -34.71
C THR A 158 -32.93 -34.31 -34.26
N CYS A 159 -33.66 -33.51 -35.05
CA CYS A 159 -33.93 -32.07 -34.95
C CYS A 159 -34.72 -31.60 -33.70
N GLN A 160 -34.51 -30.34 -33.28
CA GLN A 160 -35.37 -29.15 -33.52
C GLN A 160 -35.65 -28.22 -32.31
N ALA A 161 -35.42 -26.91 -32.56
CA ALA A 161 -36.14 -25.69 -32.16
C ALA A 161 -36.51 -25.37 -30.69
N GLY A 162 -36.15 -24.15 -30.28
CA GLY A 162 -36.75 -23.43 -29.15
C GLY A 162 -36.24 -21.99 -29.07
N ALA A 163 -36.95 -21.06 -29.69
CA ALA A 163 -36.70 -19.62 -29.61
C ALA A 163 -37.37 -19.03 -28.35
N LYS A 164 -36.68 -18.12 -27.64
CA LYS A 164 -37.22 -16.88 -27.04
C LYS A 164 -36.17 -16.13 -26.21
N GLY A 165 -36.16 -14.80 -26.35
CA GLY A 165 -35.92 -13.90 -25.22
C GLY A 165 -34.71 -12.98 -25.34
N SER A 166 -34.83 -11.90 -26.10
CA SER A 166 -34.00 -10.69 -25.99
C SER A 166 -34.33 -9.95 -24.69
N GLN A 167 -33.30 -9.52 -23.95
CA GLN A 167 -33.29 -8.24 -23.20
C GLN A 167 -31.86 -7.69 -23.19
N GLU A 168 -31.66 -6.59 -23.90
CA GLU A 168 -30.62 -5.60 -23.65
C GLU A 168 -30.98 -4.85 -22.36
N GLU A 169 -30.01 -4.59 -21.49
CA GLU A 169 -30.13 -3.57 -20.44
C GLU A 169 -28.88 -2.70 -20.42
N GLU A 170 -29.14 -1.41 -20.24
CA GLU A 170 -28.37 -0.24 -20.63
C GLU A 170 -27.05 -0.02 -19.88
N VAL A 171 -26.13 0.62 -20.61
CA VAL A 171 -25.01 1.39 -20.08
C VAL A 171 -25.57 2.64 -19.41
N GLY A 172 -25.59 2.65 -18.07
CA GLY A 172 -25.78 3.86 -17.28
C GLY A 172 -24.47 4.60 -17.08
N GLU A 173 -24.28 5.67 -17.86
CA GLU A 173 -23.28 6.71 -17.63
C GLU A 173 -23.70 7.50 -16.38
N SER A 174 -22.95 7.39 -15.29
CA SER A 174 -23.02 8.35 -14.18
C SER A 174 -21.67 9.01 -14.02
N GLY A 175 -21.57 10.23 -14.56
CA GLY A 175 -20.54 11.17 -14.16
C GLY A 175 -20.69 11.48 -12.68
N ASP A 176 -19.56 11.56 -11.98
CA ASP A 176 -19.53 12.29 -10.73
C ASP A 176 -18.29 13.17 -10.67
N GLN A 177 -18.61 14.43 -10.44
CA GLN A 177 -17.81 15.62 -10.53
C GLN A 177 -17.55 16.08 -9.10
N PHE A 178 -16.30 16.10 -8.64
CA PHE A 178 -15.98 16.80 -7.40
C PHE A 178 -14.76 17.70 -7.57
N GLY A 179 -15.07 19.00 -7.60
CA GLY A 179 -14.12 20.10 -7.51
C GLY A 179 -13.57 20.29 -6.08
N PRO A 180 -12.76 21.34 -5.86
CA PRO A 180 -11.91 21.46 -4.68
C PRO A 180 -12.70 21.97 -3.48
N MET A 181 -12.36 21.46 -2.29
CA MET A 181 -12.88 21.97 -1.02
C MET A 181 -11.77 22.70 -0.28
N GLU A 182 -11.85 24.04 -0.31
CA GLU A 182 -11.23 24.90 0.70
C GLU A 182 -12.14 24.96 1.93
N GLN A 183 -11.55 24.75 3.11
CA GLN A 183 -11.52 25.67 4.27
C GLN A 183 -10.71 25.06 5.40
#